data_AF-A0A9W7HZX0-F1
#
_entry.id   AF-A0A9W7HZX0-F1
#
_cell.length_a   1.000
_cell.length_b   1.000
_cell.length_c   1.000
_cell.angle_alpha   90.00
_cell.angle_beta   90.00
_cell.angle_gamma   90.00
#
_symmetry.space_group_name_H-M   'P 1'
#
loop_
_entity.id
_entity.type
_entity.pdbx_description
1 polymer ?
#
loop_
_entity_poly.entity_id
_entity_poly.type
_entity_poly.pdbx_seq_one_letter_code
_entity_poly.pdbx_strand_id
1 'polypeptide(L)'
;MAKEVHFNCDGSATKKLQVSGVDKVGELIGVTLGPKGRKVVLQNKYGPPPPQIVNDGETVLKQIELEDPLENVGVKLVRQAGAKTNDLAGDDCTTSIVLAHGLITEGVGKNQIYGGFFMEGAHLCPAGMNPVQIARGIEKTTNALVSELKLMSREVEDHELAHVAAVSAGNDHAVGKMISDALQQVGRKGVARIEKGKCIENSLEMVEGMQFDRGYLSPYFVMDREKTMVEFHNCKFLLDDKKITNPKEMFKILDSAVKEKYLIVIVAEEIEKEALALVIRNKLKGVLKAAAIKAPAFGERKSSYLGWRIAKLSGGIAILQVGAQTQVELKDKQLRIEDALNATKAAIEEGVIVGGGCILLAVI
;
A
#
# COMPACT_ATOMS: atom_id res chain seq x y z
N MET A 1 -12.47 29.78 7.29
CA MET A 1 -12.31 30.08 5.86
C MET A 1 -13.64 29.83 5.17
N ALA A 2 -14.06 30.72 4.28
CA ALA A 2 -15.24 30.49 3.44
C ALA A 2 -14.96 29.31 2.49
N LYS A 3 -15.94 28.42 2.29
CA LYS A 3 -15.83 27.34 1.31
C LYS A 3 -16.32 27.85 -0.03
N GLU A 4 -15.54 27.64 -1.07
CA GLU A 4 -15.99 27.84 -2.45
C GLU A 4 -16.91 26.67 -2.83
N VAL A 5 -18.10 26.97 -3.34
CA VAL A 5 -19.14 25.98 -3.68
C VAL A 5 -19.44 26.09 -5.17
N HIS A 6 -19.17 25.01 -5.90
CA HIS A 6 -19.47 24.92 -7.33
C HIS A 6 -20.73 24.08 -7.54
N PHE A 7 -21.76 24.66 -8.15
CA PHE A 7 -22.93 23.93 -8.59
C PHE A 7 -22.70 23.41 -10.01
N ASN A 8 -22.99 22.13 -10.23
CA ASN A 8 -22.82 21.48 -11.53
C ASN A 8 -24.09 21.57 -12.38
N CYS A 9 -24.68 22.76 -12.51
CA CYS A 9 -25.87 22.97 -13.34
C CYS A 9 -25.55 22.86 -14.84
N ASP A 10 -24.36 23.31 -15.24
CA ASP A 10 -23.94 23.42 -16.64
C ASP A 10 -22.91 22.34 -17.06
N GLY A 11 -22.61 21.37 -16.18
CA GLY A 11 -21.56 20.37 -16.41
C GLY A 11 -20.12 20.91 -16.35
N SER A 12 -19.94 22.23 -16.18
CA SER A 12 -18.65 22.91 -16.17
C SER A 12 -17.74 22.49 -15.00
N ALA A 13 -18.32 22.18 -13.84
CA ALA A 13 -17.59 21.69 -12.69
C ALA A 13 -17.08 20.26 -12.90
N THR A 14 -17.91 19.38 -13.48
CA THR A 14 -17.46 18.04 -13.88
C THR A 14 -16.38 18.11 -14.96
N LYS A 15 -16.55 18.99 -15.95
CA LYS A 15 -15.57 19.19 -17.00
C LYS A 15 -14.20 19.63 -16.44
N LYS A 16 -14.16 20.57 -15.50
CA LYS A 16 -12.89 20.97 -14.85
C LYS A 16 -12.29 19.86 -13.99
N LEU A 17 -13.10 19.16 -13.20
CA LEU A 17 -12.63 18.05 -12.37
C LEU A 17 -12.02 16.94 -13.23
N GLN A 18 -12.64 16.63 -14.37
CA GLN A 18 -12.26 15.55 -15.27
C GLN A 18 -11.18 15.94 -16.29
N VAL A 19 -11.48 16.92 -17.16
CA VAL A 19 -10.70 17.24 -18.37
C VAL A 19 -9.34 17.84 -18.05
N SER A 20 -9.17 18.45 -16.87
CA SER A 20 -7.89 19.02 -16.48
C SER A 20 -7.29 18.40 -15.22
N GLY A 21 -8.09 17.79 -14.33
CA GLY A 21 -7.57 17.06 -13.17
C GLY A 21 -7.20 15.61 -13.50
N VAL A 22 -8.22 14.81 -13.80
CA VAL A 22 -8.09 13.35 -14.03
C VAL A 22 -7.29 13.05 -15.30
N ASP A 23 -7.56 13.75 -16.41
CA ASP A 23 -6.86 13.53 -17.68
C ASP A 23 -5.35 13.78 -17.56
N LYS A 24 -4.92 14.88 -16.88
CA LYS A 24 -3.49 15.16 -16.67
C LYS A 24 -2.78 14.04 -15.89
N VAL A 25 -3.45 13.48 -14.88
CA VAL A 25 -2.91 12.36 -14.10
C VAL A 25 -2.88 11.09 -14.92
N GLY A 26 -3.96 10.76 -15.62
CA GLY A 26 -4.06 9.58 -16.47
C GLY A 26 -3.03 9.56 -17.58
N GLU A 27 -2.82 10.69 -18.26
CA GLU A 27 -1.81 10.83 -19.32
C GLU A 27 -0.38 10.73 -18.77
N LEU A 28 -0.09 11.36 -17.62
CA LEU A 28 1.24 11.31 -17.01
C LEU A 28 1.58 9.93 -16.44
N ILE A 29 0.64 9.30 -15.75
CA ILE A 29 0.85 7.95 -15.19
C ILE A 29 0.80 6.89 -16.31
N GLY A 30 0.00 7.11 -17.36
CA GLY A 30 -0.05 6.23 -18.52
C GLY A 30 1.30 6.06 -19.21
N VAL A 31 2.18 7.07 -19.20
CA VAL A 31 3.52 6.93 -19.81
C VAL A 31 4.46 6.02 -19.03
N THR A 32 4.20 5.75 -17.74
CA THR A 32 5.02 4.85 -16.92
C THR A 32 4.58 3.39 -17.03
N LEU A 33 3.45 3.11 -17.70
CA LEU A 33 2.90 1.76 -17.80
C LEU A 33 3.73 0.85 -18.73
N GLY A 34 3.94 -0.38 -18.28
CA GLY A 34 4.49 -1.47 -19.08
C GLY A 34 6.03 -1.53 -19.18
N PRO A 35 6.58 -2.53 -19.87
CA PRO A 35 8.02 -2.80 -19.89
C PRO A 35 8.85 -1.73 -20.61
N LYS A 36 8.20 -0.89 -21.43
CA LYS A 36 8.81 0.27 -22.11
C LYS A 36 8.31 1.60 -21.53
N GLY A 37 7.90 1.58 -20.26
CA GLY A 37 7.50 2.78 -19.52
C GLY A 37 8.59 3.86 -19.58
N ARG A 38 8.17 5.10 -19.81
CA ARG A 38 9.06 6.25 -19.87
C ARG A 38 9.37 6.75 -18.46
N LYS A 39 10.56 7.30 -18.30
CA LYS A 39 10.99 7.88 -17.04
C LYS A 39 10.32 9.24 -16.82
N VAL A 40 9.85 9.50 -15.61
CA VAL A 40 9.32 10.79 -15.18
C VAL A 40 10.36 11.48 -14.32
N VAL A 41 10.59 12.76 -14.58
CA VAL A 41 11.53 13.58 -13.82
C VAL A 41 10.76 14.38 -12.79
N LEU A 42 11.10 14.16 -11.52
CA LEU A 42 10.49 14.82 -10.38
C LEU A 42 11.44 15.90 -9.85
N GLN A 43 10.94 17.13 -9.82
CA GLN A 43 11.65 18.27 -9.26
C GLN A 43 11.57 18.22 -7.73
N ASN A 44 12.72 18.35 -7.06
CA ASN A 44 12.72 18.44 -5.61
C ASN A 44 12.40 19.87 -5.15
N LYS A 45 11.46 20.04 -4.21
CA LYS A 45 11.00 21.36 -3.74
C LYS A 45 12.02 22.05 -2.81
N TYR A 46 12.94 21.31 -2.17
CA TYR A 46 13.91 21.86 -1.21
C TYR A 46 15.29 21.20 -1.26
N GLY A 47 16.34 22.03 -1.42
CA GLY A 47 17.75 21.67 -1.21
C GLY A 47 18.35 20.67 -2.22
N PRO A 48 19.68 20.42 -2.13
CA PRO A 48 20.35 19.36 -2.88
C PRO A 48 19.91 18.01 -2.29
N PRO A 49 19.14 17.24 -3.05
CA PRO A 49 19.67 16.26 -4.01
C PRO A 49 19.25 16.55 -5.47
N PRO A 50 19.87 15.88 -6.46
CA PRO A 50 19.49 16.01 -7.87
C PRO A 50 18.02 15.62 -8.10
N PRO A 51 17.40 16.10 -9.21
CA PRO A 51 16.06 15.69 -9.60
C PRO A 51 15.96 14.16 -9.64
N GLN A 52 14.87 13.63 -9.09
CA GLN A 52 14.65 12.19 -9.04
C GLN A 52 14.08 11.74 -10.38
N ILE A 53 14.73 10.76 -11.00
CA ILE A 53 14.24 10.14 -12.22
C ILE A 53 13.58 8.83 -11.80
N VAL A 54 12.25 8.77 -11.94
CA VAL A 54 11.43 7.70 -11.39
C VAL A 54 10.65 7.03 -12.52
N ASN A 55 10.51 5.70 -12.42
CA ASN A 55 9.71 4.89 -13.32
C ASN A 55 8.44 4.33 -12.64
N ASP A 56 8.34 4.46 -11.33
CA ASP A 56 7.22 4.00 -10.53
C ASP A 56 6.07 5.03 -10.55
N GLY A 57 4.90 4.57 -10.98
CA GLY A 57 3.68 5.38 -11.03
C GLY A 57 3.16 5.79 -9.65
N GLU A 58 3.40 4.99 -8.62
CA GLU A 58 2.91 5.32 -7.27
C GLU A 58 3.65 6.52 -6.68
N THR A 59 4.99 6.51 -6.78
CA THR A 59 5.84 7.63 -6.35
C THR A 59 5.49 8.92 -7.10
N VAL A 60 5.25 8.83 -8.42
CA VAL A 60 4.81 9.99 -9.22
C VAL A 60 3.45 10.49 -8.73
N LEU A 61 2.46 9.59 -8.57
CA LEU A 61 1.11 9.93 -8.16
C LEU A 61 1.06 10.66 -6.81
N LYS A 62 1.91 10.27 -5.85
CA LYS A 62 2.00 10.92 -4.52
C LYS A 62 2.45 12.39 -4.60
N GLN A 63 3.21 12.76 -5.63
CA GLN A 63 3.78 14.11 -5.77
C GLN A 63 2.92 15.08 -6.60
N ILE A 64 1.94 14.60 -7.36
CA ILE A 64 1.11 15.45 -8.21
C ILE A 64 0.23 16.37 -7.35
N GLU A 65 0.36 17.68 -7.47
CA GLU A 65 -0.56 18.63 -6.86
C GLU A 65 -0.86 19.72 -7.88
N LEU A 66 -2.14 19.96 -8.13
CA LEU A 66 -2.58 21.02 -9.04
C LEU A 66 -2.93 22.28 -8.24
N GLU A 67 -2.66 23.44 -8.83
CA GLU A 67 -2.92 24.77 -8.23
C GLU A 67 -4.42 25.02 -8.08
N ASP A 68 -5.22 24.65 -9.08
CA ASP A 68 -6.66 24.81 -9.04
C ASP A 68 -7.29 23.80 -8.05
N PRO A 69 -8.02 24.25 -7.02
CA PRO A 69 -8.59 23.35 -6.01
C PRO A 69 -9.57 22.33 -6.57
N LEU A 70 -10.35 22.67 -7.61
CA LEU A 70 -11.36 21.81 -8.20
C LEU A 70 -10.72 20.72 -9.06
N GLU A 71 -9.70 21.06 -9.85
CA GLU A 71 -8.87 20.08 -10.58
C GLU A 71 -8.17 19.13 -9.60
N ASN A 72 -7.62 19.68 -8.51
CA ASN A 72 -6.90 18.91 -7.50
C ASN A 72 -7.82 17.94 -6.72
N VAL A 73 -9.12 18.22 -6.62
CA VAL A 73 -10.09 17.24 -6.10
C VAL A 73 -10.16 16.01 -7.02
N GLY A 74 -10.16 16.19 -8.34
CA GLY A 74 -10.10 15.08 -9.31
C GLY A 74 -8.86 14.22 -9.12
N VAL A 75 -7.69 14.85 -8.97
CA VAL A 75 -6.42 14.16 -8.67
C VAL A 75 -6.51 13.33 -7.40
N LYS A 76 -7.08 13.89 -6.32
CA LYS A 76 -7.23 13.19 -5.04
C LYS A 76 -8.15 11.97 -5.14
N LEU A 77 -9.22 12.05 -5.93
CA LEU A 77 -10.14 10.93 -6.14
C LEU A 77 -9.45 9.76 -6.83
N VAL A 78 -8.72 10.03 -7.92
CA VAL A 78 -7.96 9.00 -8.66
C VAL A 78 -6.81 8.45 -7.81
N ARG A 79 -6.12 9.31 -7.05
CA ARG A 79 -5.10 8.89 -6.09
C ARG A 79 -5.65 7.91 -5.06
N GLN A 80 -6.86 8.16 -4.55
CA GLN A 80 -7.48 7.26 -3.59
C GLN A 80 -7.79 5.89 -4.20
N ALA A 81 -8.15 5.82 -5.49
CA ALA A 81 -8.35 4.55 -6.19
C ALA A 81 -7.02 3.78 -6.31
N GLY A 82 -5.95 4.42 -6.80
CA GLY A 82 -4.64 3.80 -6.93
C GLY A 82 -4.05 3.35 -5.57
N ALA A 83 -4.15 4.19 -4.54
CA ALA A 83 -3.68 3.85 -3.19
C ALA A 83 -4.43 2.63 -2.61
N LYS A 84 -5.76 2.55 -2.77
CA LYS A 84 -6.53 1.40 -2.32
C LYS A 84 -6.16 0.11 -3.06
N THR A 85 -5.88 0.18 -4.36
CA THR A 85 -5.39 -0.98 -5.11
C THR A 85 -4.05 -1.43 -4.56
N ASN A 86 -3.11 -0.51 -4.35
CA ASN A 86 -1.80 -0.86 -3.81
C ASN A 86 -1.90 -1.45 -2.39
N ASP A 87 -2.76 -0.89 -1.53
CA ASP A 87 -2.96 -1.40 -0.17
C ASP A 87 -3.53 -2.83 -0.13
N LEU A 88 -4.30 -3.23 -1.16
CA LEU A 88 -4.96 -4.54 -1.23
C LEU A 88 -4.15 -5.57 -2.01
N ALA A 89 -3.61 -5.19 -3.17
CA ALA A 89 -2.93 -6.08 -4.11
C ALA A 89 -1.40 -5.97 -4.05
N GLY A 90 -0.86 -4.85 -3.56
CA GLY A 90 0.58 -4.60 -3.46
C GLY A 90 1.29 -4.22 -4.77
N ASP A 91 0.54 -4.01 -5.86
CA ASP A 91 1.01 -3.53 -7.15
C ASP A 91 -0.16 -2.87 -7.92
N ASP A 92 0.04 -2.51 -9.20
CA ASP A 92 -0.98 -2.13 -10.18
C ASP A 92 -1.65 -0.76 -9.97
N CYS A 93 -0.99 0.13 -9.22
CA CYS A 93 -1.42 1.52 -9.10
C CYS A 93 -1.61 2.19 -10.48
N THR A 94 -0.67 1.99 -11.39
CA THR A 94 -0.71 2.52 -12.77
C THR A 94 -1.90 1.97 -13.57
N THR A 95 -2.12 0.66 -13.52
CA THR A 95 -3.23 -0.02 -14.23
C THR A 95 -4.59 0.51 -13.75
N SER A 96 -4.77 0.61 -12.42
CA SER A 96 -6.00 1.16 -11.83
C SER A 96 -6.27 2.60 -12.24
N ILE A 97 -5.23 3.43 -12.35
CA ILE A 97 -5.37 4.84 -12.74
C ILE A 97 -5.77 4.96 -14.21
N VAL A 98 -5.16 4.17 -15.10
CA VAL A 98 -5.50 4.17 -16.54
C VAL A 98 -6.92 3.65 -16.76
N LEU A 99 -7.35 2.63 -16.03
CA LEU A 99 -8.74 2.13 -16.10
C LEU A 99 -9.73 3.14 -15.54
N ALA A 100 -9.43 3.75 -14.39
CA ALA A 100 -10.27 4.80 -13.81
C ALA A 100 -10.38 6.00 -14.76
N HIS A 101 -9.27 6.41 -15.37
CA HIS A 101 -9.23 7.44 -16.40
C HIS A 101 -10.15 7.08 -17.57
N GLY A 102 -9.98 5.91 -18.18
CA GLY A 102 -10.81 5.45 -19.30
C GLY A 102 -12.31 5.42 -18.97
N LEU A 103 -12.70 4.85 -17.82
CA LEU A 103 -14.10 4.77 -17.40
C LEU A 103 -14.73 6.16 -17.18
N ILE A 104 -13.97 7.08 -16.57
CA ILE A 104 -14.43 8.45 -16.32
C ILE A 104 -14.57 9.20 -17.65
N THR A 105 -13.55 9.10 -18.52
CA THR A 105 -13.52 9.71 -19.86
C THR A 105 -14.71 9.29 -20.72
N GLU A 106 -14.99 7.99 -20.80
CA GLU A 106 -16.12 7.46 -21.58
C GLU A 106 -17.48 7.77 -20.92
N GLY A 107 -17.58 7.63 -19.59
CA GLY A 107 -18.83 7.85 -18.87
C GLY A 107 -19.35 9.29 -18.94
N VAL A 108 -18.44 10.27 -18.84
CA VAL A 108 -18.80 11.70 -18.83
C VAL A 108 -18.69 12.34 -20.22
N GLY A 109 -17.98 11.71 -21.16
CA GLY A 109 -17.86 12.13 -22.56
C GLY A 109 -16.79 13.20 -22.80
N LYS A 110 -15.88 12.94 -23.74
CA LYS A 110 -14.94 13.92 -24.31
C LYS A 110 -15.66 14.80 -25.34
N ASN A 111 -16.11 15.99 -24.95
CA ASN A 111 -16.35 17.07 -25.91
C ASN A 111 -15.04 17.84 -26.16
N GLN A 112 -14.13 17.28 -26.98
CA GLN A 112 -13.33 17.99 -28.01
C GLN A 112 -12.13 17.18 -28.57
N ILE A 113 -12.19 16.95 -29.89
CA ILE A 113 -11.13 17.09 -30.91
C ILE A 113 -9.72 16.59 -30.52
N TYR A 114 -9.45 15.31 -30.80
CA TYR A 114 -8.14 14.91 -31.29
C TYR A 114 -8.26 14.65 -32.80
N GLY A 115 -7.34 15.24 -33.56
CA GLY A 115 -7.43 15.37 -35.02
C GLY A 115 -7.79 14.07 -35.76
N GLY A 116 -8.87 14.14 -36.55
CA GLY A 116 -8.98 13.43 -37.82
C GLY A 116 -9.26 11.92 -37.79
N PHE A 117 -9.57 11.29 -36.65
CA PHE A 117 -10.05 9.90 -36.63
C PHE A 117 -11.22 9.76 -35.66
N PHE A 118 -12.44 9.82 -36.22
CA PHE A 118 -13.68 9.50 -35.53
C PHE A 118 -13.71 7.99 -35.21
N MET A 119 -13.67 7.63 -33.93
CA MET A 119 -14.25 6.39 -33.43
C MET A 119 -15.44 6.80 -32.57
N GLU A 120 -16.64 6.48 -33.04
CA GLU A 120 -17.92 6.75 -32.36
C GLU A 120 -18.02 5.93 -31.07
N GLY A 121 -17.46 6.43 -29.97
CA GLY A 121 -17.77 5.98 -28.61
C GLY A 121 -19.00 6.73 -28.11
N ALA A 122 -20.09 6.02 -27.79
CA ALA A 122 -21.34 6.60 -27.32
C ALA A 122 -21.13 7.41 -26.01
N HIS A 123 -21.27 8.73 -26.09
CA HIS A 123 -21.15 9.62 -24.92
C HIS A 123 -22.37 9.48 -24.01
N LEU A 124 -22.22 8.88 -22.83
CA LEU A 124 -23.39 8.45 -22.04
C LEU A 124 -24.06 9.60 -21.26
N CYS A 125 -23.32 10.35 -20.43
CA CYS A 125 -23.93 11.42 -19.61
C CYS A 125 -24.36 12.66 -20.41
N PRO A 126 -23.57 13.21 -21.37
CA PRO A 126 -23.97 14.36 -22.16
C PRO A 126 -25.15 14.08 -23.11
N ALA A 127 -25.38 12.81 -23.46
CA ALA A 127 -26.53 12.38 -24.25
C ALA A 127 -27.84 12.28 -23.44
N GLY A 128 -27.84 12.72 -22.17
CA GLY A 128 -29.04 12.71 -21.32
C GLY A 128 -29.39 11.33 -20.74
N MET A 129 -28.46 10.36 -20.79
CA MET A 129 -28.68 9.06 -20.15
C MET A 129 -28.57 9.18 -18.63
N ASN A 130 -29.31 8.33 -17.91
CA ASN A 130 -29.37 8.38 -16.45
C ASN A 130 -28.03 7.91 -15.82
N PRO A 131 -27.29 8.78 -15.10
CA PRO A 131 -26.01 8.42 -14.47
C PRO A 131 -26.11 7.25 -13.49
N VAL A 132 -27.26 7.10 -12.81
CA VAL A 132 -27.50 5.99 -11.87
C VAL A 132 -27.54 4.66 -12.60
N GLN A 133 -28.15 4.60 -13.79
CA GLN A 133 -28.21 3.37 -14.57
C GLN A 133 -26.85 3.02 -15.15
N ILE A 134 -26.08 4.00 -15.59
CA ILE A 134 -24.71 3.80 -16.09
C ILE A 134 -23.82 3.24 -14.97
N ALA A 135 -23.81 3.88 -13.80
CA ALA A 135 -23.04 3.42 -12.64
C ALA A 135 -23.42 1.98 -12.24
N ARG A 136 -24.72 1.68 -12.20
CA ARG A 136 -25.22 0.32 -11.91
C ARG A 136 -24.84 -0.69 -12.99
N GLY A 137 -24.83 -0.28 -14.26
CA GLY A 137 -24.40 -1.09 -15.39
C GLY A 137 -22.92 -1.45 -15.29
N ILE A 138 -22.06 -0.46 -15.01
CA ILE A 138 -20.63 -0.65 -14.76
C ILE A 138 -20.43 -1.61 -13.60
N GLU A 139 -21.06 -1.37 -12.44
CA GLU A 139 -20.91 -2.24 -11.27
C GLU A 139 -21.29 -3.71 -11.54
N LYS A 140 -22.44 -3.94 -12.20
CA LYS A 140 -22.87 -5.28 -12.57
C LYS A 140 -21.91 -5.96 -13.54
N THR A 141 -21.41 -5.20 -14.51
CA THR A 141 -20.47 -5.70 -15.51
C THR A 141 -19.16 -6.06 -14.83
N THR A 142 -18.58 -5.17 -14.01
CA THR A 142 -17.37 -5.44 -13.23
C THR A 142 -17.51 -6.69 -12.37
N ASN A 143 -18.64 -6.88 -11.68
CA ASN A 143 -18.87 -8.09 -10.88
C ASN A 143 -18.90 -9.38 -11.71
N ALA A 144 -19.49 -9.32 -12.91
CA ALA A 144 -19.50 -10.44 -13.84
C ALA A 144 -18.08 -10.72 -14.38
N LEU A 145 -17.36 -9.69 -14.81
CA LEU A 145 -15.98 -9.80 -15.31
C LEU A 145 -15.03 -10.35 -14.23
N VAL A 146 -15.16 -9.92 -12.97
CA VAL A 146 -14.38 -10.47 -11.84
C VAL A 146 -14.67 -11.95 -11.63
N SER A 147 -15.91 -12.39 -11.84
CA SER A 147 -16.27 -13.81 -11.75
C SER A 147 -15.62 -14.62 -12.87
N GLU A 148 -15.58 -14.08 -14.08
CA GLU A 148 -14.91 -14.71 -15.23
C GLU A 148 -13.39 -14.78 -15.05
N LEU A 149 -12.78 -13.69 -14.55
CA LEU A 149 -11.34 -13.65 -14.24
C LEU A 149 -10.93 -14.73 -13.24
N LYS A 150 -11.79 -15.03 -12.25
CA LYS A 150 -11.54 -16.14 -11.31
C LYS A 150 -11.56 -17.51 -11.98
N LEU A 151 -12.38 -17.70 -13.03
CA LEU A 151 -12.40 -18.94 -13.81
C LEU A 151 -11.18 -19.08 -14.72
N MET A 152 -10.65 -17.95 -15.20
CA MET A 152 -9.44 -17.90 -16.02
C MET A 152 -8.15 -17.92 -15.19
N SER A 153 -8.23 -17.69 -13.87
CA SER A 153 -7.09 -17.71 -12.97
C SER A 153 -6.51 -19.11 -12.85
N ARG A 154 -5.17 -19.19 -12.87
CA ARG A 154 -4.42 -20.41 -12.67
C ARG A 154 -3.67 -20.34 -11.35
N GLU A 155 -3.74 -21.39 -10.55
CA GLU A 155 -2.89 -21.50 -9.35
C GLU A 155 -1.40 -21.53 -9.74
N VAL A 156 -0.58 -20.87 -8.94
CA VAL A 156 0.88 -20.82 -9.15
C VAL A 156 1.53 -22.05 -8.52
N GLU A 157 2.36 -22.74 -9.31
CA GLU A 157 3.17 -23.84 -8.80
C GLU A 157 4.46 -23.32 -8.13
N ASP A 158 5.00 -24.10 -7.18
CA ASP A 158 6.15 -23.66 -6.36
C ASP A 158 7.41 -23.34 -7.20
N HIS A 159 7.56 -23.98 -8.36
CA HIS A 159 8.69 -23.75 -9.27
C HIS A 159 8.54 -22.47 -10.10
N GLU A 160 7.32 -21.95 -10.24
CA GLU A 160 7.01 -20.73 -10.99
C GLU A 160 7.13 -19.46 -10.13
N LEU A 161 7.11 -19.59 -8.80
CA LEU A 161 7.18 -18.46 -7.85
C LEU A 161 8.41 -17.57 -8.09
N ALA A 162 9.56 -18.17 -8.39
CA ALA A 162 10.78 -17.42 -8.69
C ALA A 162 10.64 -16.56 -9.95
N HIS A 163 9.89 -17.03 -10.95
CA HIS A 163 9.64 -16.29 -12.19
C HIS A 163 8.64 -15.15 -11.96
N VAL A 164 7.56 -15.42 -11.22
CA VAL A 164 6.58 -14.37 -10.84
C VAL A 164 7.28 -13.25 -10.08
N ALA A 165 8.05 -13.60 -9.05
CA ALA A 165 8.81 -12.63 -8.26
C ALA A 165 9.85 -11.87 -9.09
N ALA A 166 10.54 -12.54 -10.03
CA ALA A 166 11.51 -11.89 -10.90
C ALA A 166 10.86 -10.87 -11.86
N VAL A 167 9.71 -11.20 -12.44
CA VAL A 167 8.97 -10.30 -13.34
C VAL A 167 8.52 -9.05 -12.57
N SER A 168 7.92 -9.22 -11.39
CA SER A 168 7.50 -8.09 -10.54
C SER A 168 8.69 -7.25 -10.04
N ALA A 169 9.88 -7.85 -9.88
CA ALA A 169 11.11 -7.12 -9.54
C ALA A 169 11.77 -6.39 -10.73
N GLY A 170 11.11 -6.32 -11.89
CA GLY A 170 11.65 -5.69 -13.10
C GLY A 170 12.65 -6.56 -13.86
N ASN A 171 12.37 -7.87 -13.94
CA ASN A 171 13.24 -8.92 -14.51
C ASN A 171 14.56 -9.16 -13.75
N ASP A 172 14.56 -8.93 -12.43
CA ASP A 172 15.69 -9.28 -11.57
C ASP A 172 15.53 -10.72 -11.05
N HIS A 173 16.18 -11.67 -11.73
CA HIS A 173 16.15 -13.08 -11.36
C HIS A 173 16.85 -13.39 -10.03
N ALA A 174 17.82 -12.57 -9.61
CA ALA A 174 18.51 -12.78 -8.34
C ALA A 174 17.57 -12.46 -7.17
N VAL A 175 16.84 -11.34 -7.27
CA VAL A 175 15.77 -10.98 -6.33
C VAL A 175 14.63 -12.02 -6.36
N GLY A 176 14.17 -12.42 -7.54
CA GLY A 176 13.09 -13.40 -7.68
C GLY A 176 13.42 -14.74 -7.03
N LYS A 177 14.65 -15.23 -7.20
CA LYS A 177 15.14 -16.44 -6.54
C LYS A 177 15.19 -16.26 -5.02
N MET A 178 15.71 -15.14 -4.54
CA MET A 178 15.79 -14.85 -3.10
C MET A 178 14.40 -14.81 -2.44
N ILE A 179 13.40 -14.20 -3.08
CA ILE A 179 12.02 -14.17 -2.60
C ILE A 179 11.42 -15.58 -2.60
N SER A 180 11.64 -16.35 -3.66
CA SER A 180 11.16 -17.74 -3.75
C SER A 180 11.77 -18.62 -2.65
N ASP A 181 13.09 -18.54 -2.45
CA ASP A 181 13.79 -19.31 -1.41
C ASP A 181 13.28 -18.94 -0.01
N ALA A 182 13.02 -17.65 0.24
CA ALA A 182 12.42 -17.17 1.48
C ALA A 182 11.02 -17.77 1.69
N LEU A 183 10.14 -17.68 0.69
CA LEU A 183 8.76 -18.18 0.76
C LEU A 183 8.68 -19.70 0.89
N GLN A 184 9.60 -20.45 0.27
CA GLN A 184 9.69 -21.90 0.45
C GLN A 184 10.08 -22.28 1.89
N GLN A 185 10.96 -21.51 2.53
CA GLN A 185 11.39 -21.76 3.90
C GLN A 185 10.33 -21.39 4.95
N VAL A 186 9.60 -20.29 4.75
CA VAL A 186 8.52 -19.87 5.68
C VAL A 186 7.17 -20.51 5.38
N GLY A 187 7.02 -21.11 4.19
CA GLY A 187 5.77 -21.66 3.67
C GLY A 187 4.84 -20.58 3.07
N ARG A 188 3.79 -21.02 2.36
CA ARG A 188 2.86 -20.13 1.61
C ARG A 188 2.19 -19.04 2.46
N LYS A 189 1.99 -19.29 3.76
CA LYS A 189 1.41 -18.32 4.73
C LYS A 189 2.46 -17.70 5.65
N GLY A 190 3.73 -17.93 5.34
CA GLY A 190 4.84 -17.44 6.13
C GLY A 190 5.11 -15.97 5.88
N VAL A 191 5.86 -15.37 6.80
CA VAL A 191 6.14 -13.93 6.80
C VAL A 191 7.55 -13.70 6.32
N ALA A 192 7.68 -12.86 5.29
CA ALA A 192 8.96 -12.31 4.86
C ALA A 192 8.94 -10.80 5.09
N ARG A 193 10.03 -10.27 5.65
CA ARG A 193 10.25 -8.84 5.92
C ARG A 193 11.53 -8.38 5.24
N ILE A 194 11.53 -7.17 4.72
CA ILE A 194 12.67 -6.58 4.02
C ILE A 194 13.33 -5.55 4.92
N GLU A 195 14.63 -5.68 5.12
CA GLU A 195 15.46 -4.76 5.91
C GLU A 195 16.61 -4.20 5.09
N LYS A 196 17.17 -3.08 5.56
CA LYS A 196 18.33 -2.44 4.92
C LYS A 196 19.59 -3.20 5.33
N GLY A 197 20.27 -3.79 4.36
CA GLY A 197 21.57 -4.43 4.56
C GLY A 197 22.67 -3.43 4.88
N LYS A 198 23.67 -3.87 5.64
CA LYS A 198 24.91 -3.10 5.88
C LYS A 198 25.96 -3.35 4.80
N CYS A 199 25.80 -4.43 4.04
CA CYS A 199 26.72 -4.89 3.01
C CYS A 199 26.17 -4.53 1.61
N ILE A 200 27.01 -4.71 0.59
CA ILE A 200 26.65 -4.48 -0.82
C ILE A 200 25.79 -5.64 -1.35
N GLU A 201 26.01 -6.84 -0.83
CA GLU A 201 25.30 -8.05 -1.23
C GLU A 201 23.97 -8.20 -0.48
N ASN A 202 23.00 -8.83 -1.14
CA ASN A 202 21.74 -9.20 -0.53
C ASN A 202 21.93 -10.47 0.31
N SER A 203 21.29 -10.55 1.47
CA SER A 203 21.30 -11.76 2.31
C SER A 203 19.88 -12.14 2.74
N LEU A 204 19.70 -13.44 2.96
CA LEU A 204 18.50 -14.03 3.53
C LEU A 204 18.84 -14.61 4.89
N GLU A 205 18.17 -14.13 5.93
CA GLU A 205 18.33 -14.61 7.31
C GLU A 205 17.00 -15.13 7.84
N MET A 206 17.00 -16.33 8.41
CA MET A 206 15.83 -16.87 9.09
C MET A 206 15.90 -16.56 10.58
N VAL A 207 14.85 -15.95 11.11
CA VAL A 207 14.72 -15.63 12.53
C VAL A 207 13.43 -16.19 13.10
N GLU A 208 13.41 -16.50 14.39
CA GLU A 208 12.17 -16.84 15.08
C GLU A 208 11.33 -15.59 15.32
N GLY A 209 10.06 -15.64 14.92
CA GLY A 209 9.18 -14.48 14.94
C GLY A 209 7.70 -14.82 14.77
N MET A 210 6.85 -13.80 14.82
CA MET A 210 5.42 -13.93 14.54
C MET A 210 4.84 -12.63 13.96
N GLN A 211 3.77 -12.77 13.17
CA GLN A 211 2.91 -11.67 12.70
C GLN A 211 1.46 -11.95 13.10
N PHE A 212 0.69 -10.90 13.34
CA PHE A 212 -0.74 -10.99 13.61
C PHE A 212 -1.46 -9.74 13.08
N ASP A 213 -2.75 -9.87 12.77
CA ASP A 213 -3.54 -8.84 12.11
C ASP A 213 -4.10 -7.79 13.11
N ARG A 214 -3.18 -7.05 13.74
CA ARG A 214 -3.50 -5.92 14.63
C ARG A 214 -2.56 -4.75 14.40
N GLY A 215 -3.16 -3.58 14.17
CA GLY A 215 -2.43 -2.31 14.09
C GLY A 215 -2.22 -1.64 15.45
N TYR A 216 -1.50 -0.51 15.41
CA TYR A 216 -1.37 0.39 16.55
C TYR A 216 -2.71 1.04 16.93
N LEU A 217 -2.93 1.24 18.24
CA LEU A 217 -4.17 1.85 18.74
C LEU A 217 -4.29 3.34 18.39
N SER A 218 -3.18 4.01 18.07
CA SER A 218 -3.17 5.43 17.75
C SER A 218 -2.11 5.79 16.71
N PRO A 219 -2.44 6.62 15.69
CA PRO A 219 -1.47 7.13 14.72
C PRO A 219 -0.34 7.95 15.34
N TYR A 220 -0.53 8.48 16.56
CA TYR A 220 0.54 9.19 17.26
C TYR A 220 1.72 8.29 17.64
N PHE A 221 1.58 6.96 17.52
CA PHE A 221 2.68 6.02 17.71
C PHE A 221 3.63 5.91 16.51
N VAL A 222 3.24 6.39 15.34
CA VAL A 222 4.10 6.42 14.13
C VAL A 222 5.43 7.13 14.43
N MET A 223 6.53 6.51 13.99
CA MET A 223 7.88 7.08 14.07
C MET A 223 8.37 7.51 12.69
N ASP A 224 8.18 6.64 11.70
CA ASP A 224 8.44 6.96 10.31
C ASP A 224 7.16 7.48 9.65
N ARG A 225 7.13 8.77 9.31
CA ARG A 225 5.98 9.41 8.66
C ARG A 225 5.82 9.01 7.20
N GLU A 226 6.89 8.57 6.53
CA GLU A 226 6.81 8.13 5.13
C GLU A 226 6.13 6.77 5.05
N LYS A 227 6.58 5.81 5.87
CA LYS A 227 6.04 4.44 5.90
C LYS A 227 4.81 4.27 6.79
N THR A 228 4.46 5.29 7.58
CA THR A 228 3.43 5.18 8.64
C THR A 228 3.66 3.98 9.57
N MET A 229 4.91 3.68 9.88
CA MET A 229 5.33 2.49 10.64
C MET A 229 5.93 2.87 12.00
N VAL A 230 5.85 1.91 12.93
CA VAL A 230 6.56 1.97 14.21
C VAL A 230 7.63 0.88 14.22
N GLU A 231 8.89 1.28 14.24
CA GLU A 231 10.03 0.36 14.30
C GLU A 231 10.78 0.55 15.63
N PHE A 232 10.97 -0.54 16.36
CA PHE A 232 11.75 -0.56 17.59
C PHE A 232 12.81 -1.65 17.53
N HIS A 233 14.04 -1.31 17.92
CA HIS A 233 15.13 -2.24 18.09
C HIS A 233 15.39 -2.45 19.58
N ASN A 234 15.56 -3.70 20.03
CA ASN A 234 15.77 -4.05 21.44
C ASN A 234 14.66 -3.52 22.38
N CYS A 235 13.41 -3.84 22.08
CA CYS A 235 12.26 -3.46 22.90
C CYS A 235 11.85 -4.56 23.89
N LYS A 236 11.17 -4.16 24.97
CA LYS A 236 10.50 -5.07 25.89
C LYS A 236 9.00 -5.07 25.61
N PHE A 237 8.36 -6.23 25.77
CA PHE A 237 6.90 -6.37 25.64
C PHE A 237 6.25 -6.36 27.02
N LEU A 238 5.20 -5.55 27.17
CA LEU A 238 4.24 -5.65 28.26
C LEU A 238 3.02 -6.39 27.73
N LEU A 239 2.84 -7.63 28.19
CA LEU A 239 1.69 -8.46 27.83
C LEU A 239 0.69 -8.46 28.99
N ASP A 240 -0.52 -7.98 28.74
CA ASP A 240 -1.63 -8.03 29.68
C ASP A 240 -2.81 -8.73 29.03
N ASP A 241 -3.40 -9.69 29.73
CA ASP A 241 -4.59 -10.42 29.27
C ASP A 241 -5.90 -9.71 29.61
N LYS A 242 -5.83 -8.62 30.39
CA LYS A 242 -6.98 -7.83 30.83
C LYS A 242 -7.09 -6.51 30.08
N LYS A 243 -8.22 -5.84 30.34
CA LYS A 243 -8.44 -4.45 29.92
C LYS A 243 -7.72 -3.52 30.88
N ILE A 244 -6.90 -2.64 30.33
CA ILE A 244 -6.20 -1.61 31.10
C ILE A 244 -7.10 -0.38 31.18
N THR A 245 -7.74 -0.21 32.33
CA THR A 245 -8.60 0.94 32.62
C THR A 245 -7.83 2.02 33.36
N ASN A 246 -7.06 1.64 34.38
CA ASN A 246 -6.42 2.60 35.27
C ASN A 246 -4.96 2.90 34.86
N PRO A 247 -4.60 4.18 34.60
CA PRO A 247 -3.22 4.55 34.26
C PRO A 247 -2.19 4.20 35.34
N LYS A 248 -2.62 4.04 36.60
CA LYS A 248 -1.75 3.69 37.73
C LYS A 248 -1.13 2.29 37.60
N GLU A 249 -1.83 1.36 36.97
CA GLU A 249 -1.36 -0.03 36.80
C GLU A 249 -0.11 -0.08 35.92
N MET A 250 -0.04 0.81 34.93
CA MET A 250 1.09 0.92 34.01
C MET A 250 2.25 1.75 34.59
N PHE A 251 1.98 2.62 35.56
CA PHE A 251 2.93 3.65 36.01
C PHE A 251 4.28 3.07 36.44
N LYS A 252 4.29 1.96 37.20
CA LYS A 252 5.53 1.32 37.67
C LYS A 252 6.41 0.85 36.51
N ILE A 253 5.79 0.25 35.49
CA ILE A 253 6.49 -0.30 34.33
C ILE A 253 6.97 0.83 33.42
N LEU A 254 6.14 1.85 33.22
CA LEU A 254 6.51 3.05 32.46
C LEU A 254 7.65 3.82 33.15
N ASP A 255 7.65 3.92 34.47
CA ASP A 255 8.73 4.56 35.23
C ASP A 255 10.06 3.79 35.11
N SER A 256 10.01 2.45 35.17
CA SER A 256 11.17 1.61 34.85
C SER A 256 11.67 1.84 33.42
N ALA A 257 10.76 1.90 32.43
CA ALA A 257 11.11 2.16 31.04
C ALA A 257 11.78 3.52 30.83
N VAL A 258 11.35 4.55 31.57
CA VAL A 258 11.96 5.88 31.52
C VAL A 258 13.34 5.89 32.18
N LYS A 259 13.50 5.24 33.34
CA LYS A 259 14.78 5.17 34.07
C LYS A 259 15.85 4.43 33.29
N GLU A 260 15.52 3.25 32.78
CA GLU A 260 16.45 2.42 32.00
C GLU A 260 16.53 2.83 30.53
N LYS A 261 15.65 3.74 30.08
CA LYS A 261 15.57 4.24 28.69
C LYS A 261 15.40 3.14 27.63
N TYR A 262 14.67 2.07 27.94
CA TYR A 262 14.32 1.05 26.95
C TYR A 262 13.01 1.37 26.23
N LEU A 263 12.85 0.80 25.03
CA LEU A 263 11.62 0.89 24.23
C LEU A 263 10.61 -0.15 24.73
N ILE A 264 9.32 0.21 24.79
CA ILE A 264 8.28 -0.71 25.28
C ILE A 264 7.10 -0.84 24.32
N VAL A 265 6.67 -2.07 24.06
CA VAL A 265 5.46 -2.37 23.29
C VAL A 265 4.42 -2.95 24.23
N ILE A 266 3.24 -2.34 24.26
CA ILE A 266 2.15 -2.69 25.18
C ILE A 266 1.10 -3.45 24.39
N VAL A 267 0.84 -4.68 24.80
CA VAL A 267 -0.11 -5.59 24.18
C VAL A 267 -1.15 -5.95 25.22
N ALA A 268 -2.36 -5.45 25.05
CA ALA A 268 -3.47 -5.68 25.97
C ALA A 268 -4.77 -5.98 25.21
N GLU A 269 -5.75 -6.59 25.88
CA GLU A 269 -7.07 -6.81 25.26
C GLU A 269 -7.70 -5.50 24.82
N GLU A 270 -7.65 -4.49 25.69
CA GLU A 270 -8.20 -3.18 25.44
C GLU A 270 -7.49 -2.17 26.33
N ILE A 271 -7.21 -0.98 25.81
CA ILE A 271 -6.62 0.11 26.58
C ILE A 271 -7.59 1.27 26.51
N GLU A 272 -8.10 1.70 27.66
CA GLU A 272 -9.01 2.84 27.72
C GLU A 272 -8.31 4.15 27.32
N LYS A 273 -9.12 5.11 26.87
CA LYS A 273 -8.62 6.39 26.33
C LYS A 273 -7.76 7.16 27.33
N GLU A 274 -8.06 7.06 28.63
CA GLU A 274 -7.31 7.74 29.69
C GLU A 274 -5.89 7.19 29.85
N ALA A 275 -5.75 5.87 29.93
CA ALA A 275 -4.47 5.19 29.99
C ALA A 275 -3.66 5.41 28.70
N LEU A 276 -4.32 5.31 27.54
CA LEU A 276 -3.69 5.54 26.24
C LEU A 276 -3.18 6.98 26.08
N ALA A 277 -3.96 7.97 26.53
CA ALA A 277 -3.60 9.38 26.45
C ALA A 277 -2.33 9.69 27.26
N LEU A 278 -2.11 9.02 28.40
CA LEU A 278 -0.89 9.16 29.19
C LEU A 278 0.34 8.70 28.42
N VAL A 279 0.26 7.51 27.79
CA VAL A 279 1.35 6.94 26.99
C VAL A 279 1.67 7.86 25.79
N ILE A 280 0.65 8.31 25.07
CA ILE A 280 0.82 9.21 23.91
C ILE A 280 1.44 10.54 24.34
N ARG A 281 0.96 11.14 25.44
CA ARG A 281 1.48 12.41 25.94
C ARG A 281 2.98 12.30 26.29
N ASN A 282 3.38 11.23 26.95
CA ASN A 282 4.78 11.02 27.32
C ASN A 282 5.65 10.67 26.11
N LYS A 283 5.09 10.01 25.09
CA LYS A 283 5.75 9.81 23.81
C LYS A 283 5.98 11.12 23.05
N LEU A 284 4.95 11.96 22.92
CA LEU A 284 5.06 13.25 22.24
C LEU A 284 6.06 14.19 22.92
N LYS A 285 6.21 14.09 24.24
CA LYS A 285 7.25 14.80 25.01
C LYS A 285 8.65 14.19 24.87
N GLY A 286 8.80 13.04 24.20
CA GLY A 286 10.07 12.33 24.03
C GLY A 286 10.58 11.61 25.29
N VAL A 287 9.81 11.62 26.38
CA VAL A 287 10.20 11.00 27.66
C VAL A 287 10.11 9.48 27.60
N LEU A 288 9.12 8.97 26.86
CA LEU A 288 8.84 7.53 26.75
C LEU A 288 8.78 7.14 25.28
N LYS A 289 9.50 6.11 24.86
CA LYS A 289 9.33 5.53 23.53
C LYS A 289 8.50 4.25 23.66
N ALA A 290 7.19 4.42 23.45
CA ALA A 290 6.23 3.34 23.59
C ALA A 290 5.29 3.27 22.40
N ALA A 291 4.79 2.06 22.15
CA ALA A 291 3.69 1.80 21.24
C ALA A 291 2.68 0.86 21.90
N ALA A 292 1.41 0.97 21.53
CA ALA A 292 0.36 0.14 22.07
C ALA A 292 -0.46 -0.51 20.95
N ILE A 293 -0.68 -1.81 21.10
CA ILE A 293 -1.42 -2.66 20.16
C ILE A 293 -2.47 -3.47 20.91
N LYS A 294 -3.52 -3.85 20.19
CA LYS A 294 -4.55 -4.75 20.72
C LYS A 294 -4.06 -6.20 20.65
N ALA A 295 -4.39 -7.01 21.65
CA ALA A 295 -4.10 -8.43 21.63
C ALA A 295 -4.78 -9.15 20.43
N PRO A 296 -4.15 -10.18 19.86
CA PRO A 296 -4.65 -10.86 18.67
C PRO A 296 -5.85 -11.79 18.91
N ALA A 297 -6.18 -12.18 20.16
CA ALA A 297 -7.21 -13.18 20.46
C ALA A 297 -8.46 -12.65 21.20
N PHE A 298 -9.60 -13.33 21.02
CA PHE A 298 -10.88 -13.09 21.72
C PHE A 298 -11.33 -14.35 22.50
N GLY A 299 -12.08 -14.19 23.59
CA GLY A 299 -12.68 -15.29 24.38
C GLY A 299 -11.69 -16.19 25.16
N GLU A 300 -12.05 -17.45 25.42
CA GLU A 300 -11.23 -18.42 26.17
C GLU A 300 -9.88 -18.76 25.50
N ARG A 301 -9.74 -18.49 24.19
CA ARG A 301 -8.45 -18.58 23.47
C ARG A 301 -7.42 -17.53 23.94
N LYS A 302 -7.81 -16.52 24.72
CA LYS A 302 -6.95 -15.42 25.22
C LYS A 302 -5.76 -15.88 26.05
N SER A 303 -5.99 -16.70 27.08
CA SER A 303 -4.93 -17.10 28.02
C SER A 303 -3.89 -18.01 27.35
N SER A 304 -4.32 -18.83 26.38
CA SER A 304 -3.43 -19.71 25.61
C SER A 304 -2.60 -18.97 24.55
N TYR A 305 -3.15 -17.93 23.91
CA TYR A 305 -2.44 -17.19 22.85
C TYR A 305 -1.39 -16.21 23.42
N LEU A 306 -1.75 -15.37 24.39
CA LEU A 306 -0.82 -14.38 24.98
C LEU A 306 0.25 -15.05 25.85
N GLY A 307 -0.15 -16.03 26.68
CA GLY A 307 0.75 -16.66 27.64
C GLY A 307 1.65 -17.75 27.08
N TRP A 308 1.22 -18.51 26.06
CA TRP A 308 1.91 -19.74 25.62
C TRP A 308 2.52 -19.68 24.22
N ARG A 309 2.10 -18.76 23.34
CA ARG A 309 2.59 -18.68 21.94
C ARG A 309 3.37 -17.41 21.61
N ILE A 310 3.02 -16.24 22.16
CA ILE A 310 3.90 -15.06 22.04
C ILE A 310 5.24 -15.31 22.76
N ALA A 311 5.19 -16.03 23.90
CA ALA A 311 6.38 -16.44 24.65
C ALA A 311 7.16 -17.61 24.03
N LYS A 312 6.54 -18.38 23.12
CA LYS A 312 7.18 -19.43 22.31
C LYS A 312 7.10 -19.02 20.84
N LEU A 313 7.96 -18.09 20.43
CA LEU A 313 8.19 -17.68 19.03
C LEU A 313 8.38 -18.94 18.18
N SER A 314 7.33 -19.42 17.52
CA SER A 314 7.29 -20.73 16.86
C SER A 314 7.05 -20.63 15.35
N GLY A 315 7.12 -19.43 14.79
CA GLY A 315 7.15 -19.19 13.35
C GLY A 315 8.55 -18.75 12.92
N GLY A 316 9.06 -19.29 11.81
CA GLY A 316 10.19 -18.68 11.13
C GLY A 316 9.73 -17.44 10.36
N ILE A 317 10.42 -16.33 10.52
CA ILE A 317 10.32 -15.14 9.67
C ILE A 317 11.57 -15.08 8.82
N ALA A 318 11.39 -14.89 7.51
CA ALA A 318 12.47 -14.59 6.61
C ALA A 318 12.76 -13.08 6.65
N ILE A 319 14.00 -12.71 6.95
CA ILE A 319 14.51 -11.35 6.82
C ILE A 319 15.36 -11.28 5.55
N LEU A 320 14.92 -10.46 4.62
CA LEU A 320 15.60 -10.15 3.36
C LEU A 320 16.38 -8.86 3.56
N GLN A 321 17.70 -8.93 3.68
CA GLN A 321 18.53 -7.74 3.78
C GLN A 321 18.98 -7.30 2.38
N VAL A 322 18.67 -6.06 2.03
CA VAL A 322 18.97 -5.49 0.71
C VAL A 322 20.26 -4.68 0.77
N GLY A 323 21.22 -5.05 -0.06
CA GLY A 323 22.49 -4.35 -0.21
C GLY A 323 22.52 -3.46 -1.45
N ALA A 324 23.19 -2.31 -1.35
CA ALA A 324 23.48 -1.44 -2.49
C ALA A 324 24.72 -0.58 -2.25
N GLN A 325 25.27 0.00 -3.33
CA GLN A 325 26.45 0.85 -3.25
C GLN A 325 26.14 2.25 -2.73
N THR A 326 24.93 2.76 -2.99
CA THR A 326 24.50 4.09 -2.57
C THR A 326 23.17 4.03 -1.82
N GLN A 327 22.91 5.02 -0.96
CA GLN A 327 21.65 5.09 -0.20
C GLN A 327 20.42 5.25 -1.09
N VAL A 328 20.57 5.94 -2.24
CA VAL A 328 19.47 6.15 -3.20
C VAL A 328 19.11 4.83 -3.87
N GLU A 329 20.13 4.10 -4.35
CA GLU A 329 19.92 2.78 -4.96
C GLU A 329 19.38 1.76 -3.95
N LEU A 330 19.81 1.84 -2.68
CA LEU A 330 19.29 0.99 -1.61
C LEU A 330 17.79 1.20 -1.40
N LYS A 331 17.34 2.46 -1.32
CA LYS A 331 15.92 2.79 -1.14
C LYS A 331 15.09 2.31 -2.34
N ASP A 332 15.61 2.50 -3.55
CA ASP A 332 14.95 2.07 -4.79
C ASP A 332 14.86 0.54 -4.91
N LYS A 333 15.94 -0.19 -4.62
CA LYS A 333 15.92 -1.66 -4.57
C LYS A 333 14.98 -2.17 -3.48
N GLN A 334 14.96 -1.54 -2.31
CA GLN A 334 14.09 -1.93 -1.22
C GLN A 334 12.61 -1.87 -1.62
N LEU A 335 12.18 -0.77 -2.25
CA LEU A 335 10.80 -0.62 -2.73
C LEU A 335 10.46 -1.68 -3.77
N ARG A 336 11.34 -1.88 -4.76
CA ARG A 336 11.14 -2.91 -5.81
C ARG A 336 11.00 -4.33 -5.25
N ILE A 337 11.79 -4.68 -4.23
CA ILE A 337 11.72 -6.01 -3.59
C ILE A 337 10.44 -6.12 -2.76
N GLU A 338 9.98 -5.03 -2.15
CA GLU A 338 8.73 -4.97 -1.37
C GLU A 338 7.51 -5.18 -2.25
N ASP A 339 7.45 -4.47 -3.38
CA ASP A 339 6.41 -4.64 -4.39
C ASP A 339 6.41 -6.07 -4.96
N ALA A 340 7.59 -6.59 -5.32
CA ALA A 340 7.72 -7.95 -5.82
C ALA A 340 7.28 -9.03 -4.80
N LEU A 341 7.61 -8.84 -3.52
CA LEU A 341 7.19 -9.74 -2.46
C LEU A 341 5.66 -9.72 -2.27
N ASN A 342 5.05 -8.54 -2.30
CA ASN A 342 3.60 -8.40 -2.16
C ASN A 342 2.86 -8.99 -3.37
N ALA A 343 3.31 -8.69 -4.59
CA ALA A 343 2.77 -9.28 -5.82
C ALA A 343 2.86 -10.81 -5.83
N THR A 344 3.98 -11.38 -5.36
CA THR A 344 4.14 -12.84 -5.25
C THR A 344 3.18 -13.46 -4.24
N LYS A 345 2.92 -12.78 -3.11
CA LYS A 345 1.91 -13.22 -2.14
C LYS A 345 0.49 -13.16 -2.71
N ALA A 346 0.14 -12.08 -3.40
CA ALA A 346 -1.15 -11.95 -4.07
C ALA A 346 -1.35 -13.06 -5.11
N ALA A 347 -0.31 -13.39 -5.88
CA ALA A 347 -0.32 -14.49 -6.84
C ALA A 347 -0.51 -15.88 -6.19
N ILE A 348 0.00 -16.08 -4.97
CA ILE A 348 -0.24 -17.32 -4.19
C ILE A 348 -1.69 -17.39 -3.68
N GLU A 349 -2.29 -16.26 -3.33
CA GLU A 349 -3.65 -16.20 -2.76
C GLU A 349 -4.76 -16.28 -3.82
N GLU A 350 -4.62 -15.56 -4.93
CA GLU A 350 -5.68 -15.43 -5.96
C GLU A 350 -5.33 -16.12 -7.29
N GLY A 351 -4.09 -16.59 -7.45
CA GLY A 351 -3.56 -17.16 -8.68
C GLY A 351 -3.02 -16.11 -9.65
N VAL A 352 -2.68 -16.55 -10.87
CA VAL A 352 -2.14 -15.71 -11.94
C VAL A 352 -3.01 -15.77 -13.19
N ILE A 353 -3.03 -14.66 -13.91
CA ILE A 353 -3.71 -14.48 -15.20
C ILE A 353 -2.72 -13.97 -16.26
N VAL A 354 -3.14 -14.01 -17.52
CA VAL A 354 -2.32 -13.51 -18.63
C VAL A 354 -2.15 -11.98 -18.52
N GLY A 355 -0.90 -11.53 -18.36
CA GLY A 355 -0.57 -10.12 -18.21
C GLY A 355 -0.67 -9.28 -19.49
N GLY A 356 -0.11 -8.07 -19.45
CA GLY A 356 -0.06 -7.15 -20.59
C GLY A 356 -1.41 -6.54 -21.00
N GLY A 357 -2.42 -6.65 -20.14
CA GLY A 357 -3.79 -6.20 -20.45
C GLY A 357 -4.54 -7.09 -21.44
N CYS A 358 -3.93 -8.17 -21.94
CA CYS A 358 -4.57 -9.10 -22.87
C CYS A 358 -5.80 -9.77 -22.24
N ILE A 359 -5.73 -10.08 -20.94
CA ILE A 359 -6.86 -10.68 -20.23
C ILE A 359 -8.08 -9.75 -20.16
N LEU A 360 -7.86 -8.44 -20.02
CA LEU A 360 -8.94 -7.46 -20.03
C LEU A 360 -9.63 -7.42 -21.39
N LEU A 361 -8.89 -7.62 -22.48
CA LEU A 361 -9.44 -7.73 -23.83
C LEU A 361 -10.11 -9.08 -24.11
N ALA A 362 -9.72 -10.15 -23.41
CA ALA A 362 -10.30 -11.48 -23.60
C ALA A 362 -11.63 -11.66 -22.86
N VAL A 363 -11.83 -10.89 -21.78
CA VAL A 363 -13.00 -10.98 -20.89
C VAL A 363 -14.09 -9.97 -21.26
N ILE A 364 -13.74 -8.92 -22.03
CA ILE A 364 -14.68 -8.00 -22.69
C ILE A 364 -15.12 -8.61 -24.02
#